data_AF-A0A5E4S679-F1
#
_entry.id   AF-A0A5E4S679-F1
#
_cell.length_a   1.000
_cell.length_b   1.000
_cell.length_c   1.000
_cell.angle_alpha   90.00
_cell.angle_beta   90.00
_cell.angle_gamma   90.00
#
_symmetry.space_group_name_H-M   'P 1'
#
loop_
_entity.id
_entity.type
_entity.pdbx_description
1 polymer ?
#
loop_
_entity_poly.entity_id
_entity_poly.type
_entity_poly.pdbx_seq_one_letter_code
_entity_poly.pdbx_strand_id
1 'polypeptide(L)'
;MISAHARDSFERILLKAARTRLARTPDTACDIVPLKVRQTGSAASDADVDMVTRHANVVVLTISSIGFRMLLVLHFDEDDVTTRYFAGDAQDKPFREVFLEISNLCCGAINQELLAYFPDLGMSTPYVLSARCVPHLMQLKPNHLASWDITLDGSVRLAATLCVCAHAPLDFNAELSETQNSSGELELF
;
A
#
# COMPACT_ATOMS: atom_id res chain seq x y z
N MET A 1 14.92 6.05 -15.00
CA MET A 1 13.64 6.41 -15.67
C MET A 1 12.70 5.24 -15.48
N ILE A 2 11.43 5.47 -15.13
CA ILE A 2 10.42 4.42 -14.99
C ILE A 2 9.46 4.49 -16.19
N SER A 3 9.26 3.37 -16.88
CA SER A 3 8.36 3.31 -18.05
C SER A 3 6.89 3.43 -17.64
N ALA A 4 6.01 3.72 -18.60
CA ALA A 4 4.56 3.74 -18.35
C ALA A 4 4.04 2.36 -17.93
N HIS A 5 4.53 1.28 -18.58
CA HIS A 5 4.18 -0.09 -18.23
C HIS A 5 4.65 -0.50 -16.83
N ALA A 6 5.84 -0.05 -16.40
CA ALA A 6 6.33 -0.30 -15.05
C ALA A 6 5.48 0.42 -13.99
N ARG A 7 5.08 1.68 -14.24
CA ARG A 7 4.16 2.41 -13.33
C ARG A 7 2.84 1.66 -13.18
N ASP A 8 2.19 1.36 -14.30
CA ASP A 8 0.94 0.60 -14.33
C ASP A 8 1.07 -0.76 -13.64
N SER A 9 2.20 -1.45 -13.81
CA SER A 9 2.46 -2.73 -13.16
C SER A 9 2.54 -2.61 -11.63
N PHE A 10 3.26 -1.61 -11.10
CA PHE A 10 3.27 -1.36 -9.65
C PHE A 10 1.88 -1.04 -9.12
N GLU A 11 1.12 -0.19 -9.81
CA GLU A 11 -0.24 0.17 -9.44
C GLU A 11 -1.14 -1.08 -9.41
N ARG A 12 -1.15 -1.87 -10.48
CA ARG A 12 -1.97 -3.09 -10.56
C ARG A 12 -1.61 -4.13 -9.49
N ILE A 13 -0.32 -4.34 -9.21
CA ILE A 13 0.13 -5.24 -8.13
C ILE A 13 -0.40 -4.76 -6.78
N LEU A 14 -0.26 -3.47 -6.46
CA LEU A 14 -0.77 -2.89 -5.21
C LEU A 14 -2.28 -3.06 -5.11
N LEU A 15 -3.02 -2.72 -6.17
CA LEU A 15 -4.48 -2.82 -6.18
C LEU A 15 -4.96 -4.26 -5.99
N LYS A 16 -4.26 -5.24 -6.57
CA LYS A 16 -4.54 -6.67 -6.33
C LYS A 16 -4.27 -7.06 -4.88
N ALA A 17 -3.14 -6.66 -4.31
CA ALA A 17 -2.80 -6.95 -2.92
C ALA A 17 -3.79 -6.30 -1.95
N ALA A 18 -4.19 -5.05 -2.19
CA ALA A 18 -5.20 -4.35 -1.40
C ALA A 18 -6.54 -5.10 -1.42
N ARG A 19 -7.02 -5.52 -2.59
CA ARG A 19 -8.27 -6.29 -2.70
C ARG A 19 -8.21 -7.65 -2.02
N THR A 20 -7.07 -8.34 -2.07
CA THR A 20 -6.97 -9.71 -1.54
C THR A 20 -6.58 -9.78 -0.07
N ARG A 21 -5.93 -8.74 0.48
CA ARG A 21 -5.42 -8.74 1.85
C ARG A 21 -6.15 -7.77 2.78
N LEU A 22 -6.65 -6.65 2.28
CA LEU A 22 -7.42 -5.70 3.11
C LEU A 22 -8.90 -6.10 3.18
N ALA A 23 -9.45 -6.64 2.09
CA ALA A 23 -10.76 -7.27 2.13
C ALA A 23 -10.63 -8.61 2.87
N ARG A 24 -11.04 -8.63 4.14
CA ARG A 24 -10.88 -9.76 5.08
C ARG A 24 -11.42 -11.09 4.56
N THR A 25 -12.41 -11.04 3.68
CA THR A 25 -13.01 -12.22 3.04
C THR A 25 -13.18 -11.97 1.53
N PRO A 26 -13.21 -13.03 0.70
CA PRO A 26 -13.36 -12.90 -0.75
C PRO A 26 -14.63 -12.16 -1.20
N ASP A 27 -15.71 -12.26 -0.41
CA ASP A 27 -17.01 -11.65 -0.73
C ASP A 27 -17.13 -10.21 -0.23
N THR A 28 -16.14 -9.69 0.50
CA THR A 28 -16.19 -8.32 1.00
C THR A 28 -16.01 -7.33 -0.17
N ALA A 29 -16.98 -6.42 -0.33
CA ALA A 29 -16.87 -5.34 -1.29
C ALA A 29 -15.64 -4.46 -0.99
N CYS A 30 -14.79 -4.23 -2.01
CA CYS A 30 -13.57 -3.43 -1.91
C CYS A 30 -13.51 -2.47 -3.11
N ASP A 31 -13.99 -1.25 -2.88
CA ASP A 31 -14.01 -0.19 -3.87
C ASP A 31 -12.72 0.63 -3.76
N ILE A 32 -11.93 0.65 -4.83
CA ILE A 32 -10.67 1.41 -4.87
C ILE A 32 -10.75 2.44 -5.99
N VAL A 33 -10.61 3.71 -5.62
CA VAL A 33 -10.77 4.86 -6.54
C VAL A 33 -9.48 5.68 -6.55
N PRO A 34 -8.88 5.96 -7.72
CA PRO A 34 -7.67 6.77 -7.79
C PRO A 34 -7.94 8.21 -7.34
N LEU A 35 -7.06 8.70 -6.46
CA LEU A 35 -7.00 10.11 -6.09
C LEU A 35 -6.19 10.86 -7.14
N LYS A 36 -6.67 12.04 -7.55
CA LYS A 36 -5.95 12.89 -8.50
C LYS A 36 -4.71 13.51 -7.85
N VAL A 37 -3.61 12.77 -7.78
CA VAL A 37 -2.29 13.33 -7.42
C VAL A 37 -1.63 13.84 -8.69
N ARG A 38 -1.48 15.16 -8.85
CA ARG A 38 -0.70 15.72 -9.98
C ARG A 38 0.79 15.62 -9.68
N GLN A 39 1.56 15.14 -10.66
CA GLN A 39 3.02 15.14 -10.61
C GLN A 39 3.61 16.56 -10.70
N THR A 40 4.59 16.81 -9.83
CA THR A 40 5.65 17.84 -9.86
C THR A 40 5.27 19.33 -9.71
N GLY A 41 5.82 19.95 -8.66
CA GLY A 41 6.18 21.38 -8.64
C GLY A 41 5.24 22.36 -7.92
N SER A 42 4.05 21.94 -7.48
CA SER A 42 3.12 22.81 -6.74
C SER A 42 3.28 22.62 -5.23
N ALA A 43 3.16 23.70 -4.47
CA ALA A 43 2.93 23.65 -3.01
C ALA A 43 1.74 22.72 -2.68
N ALA A 44 1.73 22.19 -1.44
CA ALA A 44 0.77 21.22 -0.93
C ALA A 44 -0.64 21.47 -1.50
N SER A 45 -1.16 20.49 -2.24
CA SER A 45 -2.44 20.63 -2.93
C SER A 45 -3.60 20.46 -1.96
N ASP A 46 -4.77 20.99 -2.31
CA ASP A 46 -6.01 20.72 -1.55
C ASP A 46 -6.28 19.22 -1.38
N ALA A 47 -5.80 18.35 -2.28
CA ALA A 47 -5.94 16.89 -2.17
C ALA A 47 -4.95 16.24 -1.17
N ASP A 48 -3.73 16.77 -1.05
CA ASP A 48 -2.80 16.36 0.02
C ASP A 48 -3.30 16.86 1.38
N VAL A 49 -3.89 18.05 1.40
CA VAL A 49 -4.60 18.58 2.57
C VAL A 49 -5.82 17.72 2.87
N ASP A 50 -6.60 17.29 1.87
CA ASP A 50 -7.78 16.44 2.03
C ASP A 50 -7.41 15.05 2.59
N MET A 51 -6.36 14.39 2.10
CA MET A 51 -5.85 13.13 2.67
C MET A 51 -5.38 13.27 4.13
N VAL A 52 -4.60 14.31 4.43
CA VAL A 52 -4.12 14.57 5.81
C VAL A 52 -5.25 15.02 6.73
N THR A 53 -6.34 15.56 6.18
CA THR A 53 -7.55 15.92 6.93
C THR A 53 -8.47 14.71 7.14
N ARG A 54 -8.46 13.75 6.21
CA ARG A 54 -9.29 12.54 6.24
C ARG A 54 -8.74 11.45 7.14
N HIS A 55 -7.41 11.32 7.25
CA HIS A 55 -6.77 10.29 8.08
C HIS A 55 -5.68 10.88 8.99
N ALA A 56 -5.71 10.52 10.27
CA ALA A 56 -4.73 10.97 11.25
C ALA A 56 -3.42 10.16 11.21
N ASN A 57 -3.50 8.89 10.82
CA ASN A 57 -2.39 7.94 10.93
C ASN A 57 -2.10 7.25 9.59
N VAL A 58 -0.84 6.81 9.46
CA VAL A 58 -0.39 5.97 8.36
C VAL A 58 0.46 4.81 8.87
N VAL A 59 0.31 3.65 8.24
CA VAL A 59 1.30 2.56 8.28
C VAL A 59 2.23 2.72 7.08
N VAL A 60 3.53 2.68 7.32
CA VAL A 60 4.54 2.76 6.26
C VAL A 60 5.31 1.44 6.19
N LEU A 61 5.42 0.90 4.98
CA LEU A 61 6.29 -0.21 4.64
C LEU A 61 7.18 0.16 3.45
N THR A 62 8.36 -0.43 3.39
CA THR A 62 9.31 -0.22 2.30
C THR A 62 9.70 -1.55 1.68
N ILE A 63 9.59 -1.64 0.35
CA ILE A 63 10.24 -2.68 -0.46
C ILE A 63 11.45 -2.05 -1.14
N SER A 64 12.62 -2.65 -0.97
CA SER A 64 13.87 -2.16 -1.54
C SER A 64 14.51 -3.21 -2.44
N SER A 65 14.98 -2.73 -3.58
CA SER A 65 15.84 -3.42 -4.54
C SER A 65 17.13 -2.63 -4.69
N ILE A 66 18.12 -3.22 -5.37
CA ILE A 66 19.29 -2.47 -5.89
C ILE A 66 18.83 -1.35 -6.84
N GLY A 67 17.81 -1.62 -7.66
CA GLY A 67 17.38 -0.71 -8.73
C GLY A 67 16.35 0.33 -8.31
N PHE A 68 15.68 0.16 -7.17
CA PHE A 68 14.61 1.05 -6.72
C PHE A 68 14.28 0.89 -5.25
N ARG A 69 13.59 1.89 -4.71
CA ARG A 69 12.90 1.82 -3.42
C ARG A 69 11.43 2.18 -3.60
N MET A 70 10.56 1.34 -3.10
CA MET A 70 9.10 1.51 -3.09
C MET A 70 8.64 1.68 -1.64
N LEU A 71 7.85 2.72 -1.38
CA LEU A 71 7.14 2.88 -0.12
C LEU A 71 5.65 2.61 -0.38
N LEU A 72 5.07 1.77 0.46
CA LEU A 72 3.62 1.62 0.61
C LEU A 72 3.22 2.39 1.87
N VAL A 73 2.29 3.33 1.72
CA VAL A 73 1.72 4.09 2.82
C VAL A 73 0.23 3.81 2.87
N LEU A 74 -0.22 3.12 3.91
CA LEU A 74 -1.64 2.84 4.17
C LEU A 74 -2.16 3.84 5.20
N HIS A 75 -3.14 4.64 4.81
CA HIS A 75 -3.76 5.65 5.65
C HIS A 75 -5.00 5.06 6.33
N PHE A 76 -5.15 5.38 7.61
CA PHE A 76 -6.23 4.85 8.43
C PHE A 76 -6.56 5.79 9.58
N ASP A 77 -7.78 5.62 10.10
CA ASP A 77 -8.17 6.12 11.41
C ASP A 77 -8.51 4.97 12.34
N GLU A 78 -8.30 5.22 13.62
CA GLU A 78 -8.67 4.30 14.69
C GLU A 78 -10.08 4.68 15.19
N ASP A 79 -11.06 4.59 14.29
CA ASP A 79 -12.47 4.75 14.61
C ASP A 79 -13.13 3.39 14.91
N ASP A 80 -14.34 3.43 15.48
CA ASP A 80 -15.05 2.22 15.91
C ASP A 80 -15.36 1.29 14.73
N VAL A 81 -15.65 1.84 13.54
CA VAL A 81 -16.03 1.07 12.34
C VAL A 81 -14.82 0.30 11.82
N THR A 82 -13.68 0.98 11.68
CA THR A 82 -12.41 0.42 11.23
C THR A 82 -11.86 -0.59 12.24
N THR A 83 -11.94 -0.26 13.53
CA THR A 83 -11.54 -1.15 14.62
C THR A 83 -12.34 -2.45 14.59
N ARG A 84 -13.68 -2.35 14.51
CA ARG A 84 -14.57 -3.51 14.47
C ARG A 84 -14.34 -4.35 13.21
N TYR A 85 -14.09 -3.73 12.06
CA TYR A 85 -13.81 -4.45 10.82
C TYR A 85 -12.54 -5.31 10.90
N PHE A 86 -11.44 -4.76 11.42
CA PHE A 86 -10.16 -5.46 11.45
C PHE A 86 -9.96 -6.35 12.68
N ALA A 87 -10.28 -5.86 13.88
CA ALA A 87 -10.07 -6.59 15.12
C ALA A 87 -11.26 -7.46 15.54
N GLY A 88 -12.47 -7.20 14.99
CA GLY A 88 -13.69 -7.86 15.45
C GLY A 88 -14.12 -7.39 16.85
N ASP A 89 -15.10 -8.10 17.42
CA ASP A 89 -15.66 -7.79 18.75
C ASP A 89 -14.91 -8.46 19.90
N ALA A 90 -14.19 -9.54 19.61
CA ALA A 90 -13.36 -10.25 20.58
C ALA A 90 -11.97 -9.60 20.61
N GLN A 91 -11.75 -8.72 21.58
CA GLN A 91 -10.52 -7.92 21.76
C GLN A 91 -9.30 -8.75 22.20
N ASP A 92 -9.05 -9.91 21.61
CA ASP A 92 -7.89 -10.74 21.97
C ASP A 92 -6.57 -10.06 21.60
N LYS A 93 -6.59 -9.15 20.61
CA LYS A 93 -5.47 -8.30 20.22
C LYS A 93 -5.92 -6.85 19.99
N PRO A 94 -5.08 -5.85 20.32
CA PRO A 94 -5.38 -4.46 20.01
C PRO A 94 -5.42 -4.23 18.49
N PHE A 95 -6.32 -3.34 18.04
CA PHE A 95 -6.50 -3.00 16.62
C PHE A 95 -5.18 -2.77 15.89
N ARG A 96 -4.28 -1.97 16.47
CA ARG A 96 -3.00 -1.63 15.85
C ARG A 96 -2.13 -2.85 15.57
N GLU A 97 -2.08 -3.85 16.44
CA GLU A 97 -1.32 -5.07 16.15
C GLU A 97 -1.93 -5.82 14.96
N VAL A 98 -3.25 -5.98 14.96
CA VAL A 98 -3.96 -6.67 13.87
C VAL A 98 -3.78 -5.94 12.55
N PHE A 99 -3.92 -4.61 12.56
CA PHE A 99 -3.78 -3.79 11.36
C PHE A 99 -2.34 -3.77 10.83
N LEU A 100 -1.33 -3.76 11.70
CA LEU A 100 0.07 -3.90 11.30
C LEU A 100 0.36 -5.28 10.70
N GLU A 101 -0.19 -6.35 11.26
CA GLU A 101 -0.06 -7.71 10.73
C GLU A 101 -0.68 -7.81 9.32
N ILE A 102 -1.90 -7.29 9.14
CA ILE A 102 -2.57 -7.23 7.84
C ILE A 102 -1.81 -6.35 6.84
N SER A 103 -1.28 -5.21 7.28
CA SER A 103 -0.46 -4.33 6.45
C SER A 103 0.83 -5.03 5.99
N ASN A 104 1.46 -5.81 6.86
CA ASN A 104 2.63 -6.62 6.54
C ASN A 104 2.29 -7.74 5.54
N LEU A 105 1.13 -8.40 5.68
CA LEU A 105 0.65 -9.40 4.72
C LEU A 105 0.33 -8.78 3.35
N CYS A 106 -0.27 -7.59 3.33
CA CYS A 106 -0.53 -6.81 2.12
C CYS A 106 0.77 -6.48 1.39
N CYS A 107 1.75 -5.91 2.10
CA CYS A 107 3.07 -5.63 1.54
C CYS A 107 3.82 -6.89 1.12
N GLY A 108 3.68 -7.99 1.86
CA GLY A 108 4.24 -9.29 1.53
C GLY A 108 3.70 -9.81 0.20
N ALA A 109 2.40 -9.69 -0.05
CA ALA A 109 1.81 -10.07 -1.34
C ALA A 109 2.36 -9.23 -2.50
N ILE A 110 2.56 -7.92 -2.30
CA ILE A 110 3.23 -7.06 -3.29
C ILE A 110 4.67 -7.53 -3.54
N ASN A 111 5.43 -7.80 -2.48
CA ASN A 111 6.81 -8.24 -2.57
C ASN A 111 6.93 -9.56 -3.35
N GLN A 112 6.03 -10.51 -3.11
CA GLN A 112 5.99 -11.79 -3.83
C GLN A 112 5.74 -11.61 -5.34
N GLU A 113 4.80 -10.75 -5.74
CA GLU A 113 4.58 -10.46 -7.16
C GLU A 113 5.80 -9.78 -7.81
N LEU A 114 6.48 -8.89 -7.08
CA LEU A 114 7.67 -8.21 -7.59
C LEU A 114 8.90 -9.11 -7.69
N LEU A 115 9.02 -10.15 -6.86
CA LEU A 115 10.13 -11.10 -6.90
C LEU A 115 10.21 -11.86 -8.24
N ALA A 116 9.11 -11.96 -8.98
CA ALA A 116 9.11 -12.54 -10.33
C ALA A 116 9.90 -11.71 -11.37
N TYR A 117 10.14 -10.42 -11.08
CA TYR A 117 10.76 -9.47 -12.01
C TYR A 117 12.09 -8.91 -11.49
N PHE A 118 12.27 -8.87 -10.17
CA PHE A 118 13.45 -8.31 -9.53
C PHE A 118 14.04 -9.31 -8.55
N PRO A 119 15.30 -9.75 -8.76
CA PRO A 119 15.99 -10.54 -7.76
C PRO A 119 16.26 -9.67 -6.52
N ASP A 120 16.39 -10.34 -5.37
CA ASP A 120 16.88 -9.74 -4.11
C ASP A 120 16.06 -8.54 -3.62
N LEU A 121 14.77 -8.76 -3.37
CA LEU A 121 13.91 -7.77 -2.72
C LEU A 121 13.94 -7.91 -1.19
N GLY A 122 14.20 -6.79 -0.51
CA GLY A 122 14.05 -6.67 0.93
C GLY A 122 12.78 -5.91 1.30
N MET A 123 12.04 -6.40 2.30
CA MET A 123 10.85 -5.75 2.84
C MET A 123 11.10 -5.32 4.29
N SER A 124 10.72 -4.09 4.65
CA SER A 124 10.74 -3.62 6.03
C SER A 124 9.58 -4.20 6.84
N THR A 125 9.69 -4.17 8.17
CA THR A 125 8.52 -4.30 9.04
C THR A 125 7.67 -3.03 8.99
N PRO A 126 6.36 -3.12 9.28
CA PRO A 126 5.49 -1.95 9.30
C PRO A 126 5.74 -1.08 10.53
N TYR A 127 5.55 0.23 10.38
CA TYR A 127 5.56 1.19 11.49
C TYR A 127 4.51 2.28 11.27
N VAL A 128 3.99 2.83 12.38
CA VAL A 128 2.95 3.87 12.35
C VAL A 128 3.58 5.26 12.45
N LEU A 129 3.12 6.18 11.60
CA LEU A 129 3.43 7.61 11.69
C LEU A 129 2.14 8.44 11.65
N SER A 130 2.25 9.71 12.00
CA SER A 130 1.19 10.68 11.70
C SER A 130 1.11 10.91 10.18
N ALA A 131 -0.10 10.98 9.63
CA ALA A 131 -0.33 11.28 8.21
C ALA A 131 0.30 12.62 7.76
N ARG A 132 0.62 13.52 8.70
CA ARG A 132 1.41 14.73 8.45
C ARG A 132 2.79 14.45 7.83
N CYS A 133 3.27 13.20 7.86
CA CYS A 133 4.50 12.82 7.17
C CYS A 133 4.35 12.72 5.65
N VAL A 134 3.13 12.52 5.13
CA VAL A 134 2.86 12.18 3.72
C VAL A 134 3.33 13.28 2.76
N PRO A 135 3.11 14.59 3.00
CA PRO A 135 3.64 15.64 2.14
C PRO A 135 5.18 15.62 2.01
N HIS A 136 5.89 15.04 2.99
CA HIS A 136 7.35 14.92 2.93
C HIS A 136 7.84 13.85 1.96
N LEU A 137 6.96 12.96 1.44
CA LEU A 137 7.32 11.99 0.39
C LEU A 137 7.88 12.68 -0.86
N MET A 138 7.41 13.90 -1.17
CA MET A 138 7.92 14.67 -2.30
C MET A 138 9.41 15.05 -2.15
N GLN A 139 9.93 15.12 -0.93
CA GLN A 139 11.35 15.38 -0.69
C GLN A 139 12.24 14.22 -1.16
N LEU A 140 11.68 13.01 -1.28
CA LEU A 140 12.36 11.84 -1.83
C LEU A 140 12.54 11.94 -3.36
N LYS A 141 11.92 12.93 -4.01
CA LYS A 141 11.90 13.12 -5.47
C LYS A 141 11.44 11.85 -6.20
N PRO A 142 10.23 11.33 -5.89
CA PRO A 142 9.76 10.08 -6.45
C PRO A 142 9.65 10.15 -7.98
N ASN A 143 10.01 9.06 -8.64
CA ASN A 143 9.81 8.90 -10.08
C ASN A 143 8.37 8.53 -10.41
N HIS A 144 7.63 8.02 -9.42
CA HIS A 144 6.21 7.74 -9.48
C HIS A 144 5.59 7.89 -8.08
N LEU A 145 4.47 8.61 -8.01
CA LEU A 145 3.67 8.80 -6.82
C LEU A 145 2.20 8.71 -7.25
N ALA A 146 1.43 7.85 -6.60
CA ALA A 146 0.00 7.65 -6.87
C ALA A 146 -0.72 7.29 -5.58
N SER A 147 -1.99 7.69 -5.47
CA SER A 147 -2.80 7.44 -4.28
C SER A 147 -4.20 7.02 -4.65
N TRP A 148 -4.86 6.28 -3.76
CA TRP A 148 -6.22 5.78 -3.94
C TRP A 148 -7.00 5.86 -2.63
N ASP A 149 -8.28 6.22 -2.73
CA ASP A 149 -9.27 5.99 -1.67
C ASP A 149 -9.71 4.52 -1.74
N ILE A 150 -9.81 3.88 -0.58
CA ILE A 150 -10.22 2.49 -0.43
C ILE A 150 -11.43 2.44 0.50
N THR A 151 -12.51 1.82 0.04
CA THR A 151 -13.72 1.61 0.85
C THR A 151 -13.98 0.12 0.98
N LEU A 152 -13.97 -0.38 2.22
CA LEU A 152 -14.25 -1.79 2.53
C LEU A 152 -15.63 -1.89 3.16
N ASP A 153 -16.42 -2.86 2.69
CA ASP A 153 -17.75 -3.16 3.22
C ASP A 153 -18.66 -1.92 3.30
N GLY A 154 -18.54 -1.03 2.31
CA GLY A 154 -19.29 0.22 2.16
C GLY A 154 -19.02 1.32 3.19
N SER A 155 -18.31 1.04 4.28
CA SER A 155 -18.25 1.90 5.47
C SER A 155 -16.84 2.21 5.95
N VAL A 156 -15.93 1.24 5.92
CA VAL A 156 -14.55 1.41 6.36
C VAL A 156 -13.79 2.22 5.31
N ARG A 157 -13.16 3.31 5.73
CA ARG A 157 -12.40 4.20 4.85
C ARG A 157 -10.92 4.07 5.15
N LEU A 158 -10.17 3.70 4.14
CA LEU A 158 -8.71 3.73 4.11
C LEU A 158 -8.27 4.50 2.89
N ALA A 159 -6.96 4.75 2.80
CA ALA A 159 -6.36 5.13 1.55
C ALA A 159 -4.97 4.52 1.42
N ALA A 160 -4.46 4.43 0.19
CA ALA A 160 -3.12 3.96 -0.09
C ALA A 160 -2.35 5.03 -0.86
N THR A 161 -1.05 5.16 -0.58
CA THR A 161 -0.12 5.94 -1.39
C THR A 161 1.09 5.08 -1.75
N LEU A 162 1.34 4.98 -3.05
CA LEU A 162 2.50 4.32 -3.64
C LEU A 162 3.54 5.37 -3.99
N CYS A 163 4.75 5.24 -3.47
CA CYS A 163 5.86 6.13 -3.78
C CYS A 163 7.06 5.29 -4.25
N VAL A 164 7.49 5.48 -5.50
CA VAL A 164 8.60 4.74 -6.11
C VAL A 164 9.73 5.70 -6.49
N CYS A 165 10.91 5.42 -5.93
CA CYS A 165 12.17 6.07 -6.25
C CYS A 165 13.05 5.08 -7.03
N ALA A 166 13.30 5.35 -8.30
CA ALA A 166 14.12 4.52 -9.18
C ALA A 166 15.58 4.99 -9.13
N HIS A 167 16.49 4.05 -8.88
CA HIS A 167 17.95 4.24 -8.92
C HIS A 167 18.57 3.68 -10.21
N ALA A 168 17.81 2.86 -10.94
CA ALA A 168 18.12 2.35 -12.27
C ALA A 168 16.92 2.55 -13.23
N PRO A 169 17.07 2.36 -14.55
CA PRO A 169 15.93 2.22 -15.44
C PRO A 169 15.01 1.07 -14.99
N LEU A 170 13.71 1.33 -14.92
CA LEU A 170 12.69 0.33 -14.58
C LEU A 170 11.72 0.22 -15.75
N ASP A 171 11.71 -0.95 -16.37
CA ASP A 171 10.78 -1.29 -17.45
C ASP A 171 10.41 -2.77 -17.35
N PHE A 172 9.22 -3.03 -16.81
CA PHE A 172 8.68 -4.38 -16.66
C PHE A 172 7.16 -4.31 -16.86
N ASN A 173 6.57 -5.46 -17.20
CA ASN A 173 5.13 -5.60 -17.35
C ASN A 173 4.66 -6.79 -16.53
N ALA A 174 3.93 -6.52 -15.45
CA ALA A 174 3.46 -7.57 -14.56
C ALA A 174 2.25 -8.31 -15.15
N GLU A 175 2.39 -9.62 -15.34
CA GLU A 175 1.25 -10.52 -15.59
C GLU A 175 0.65 -10.93 -14.24
N LEU A 176 -0.56 -10.44 -13.94
CA LEU A 176 -1.24 -10.77 -12.69
C LEU A 176 -2.12 -12.00 -12.87
N SER A 177 -1.70 -13.13 -12.33
CA SER A 177 -2.53 -14.33 -12.27
C SER A 177 -3.63 -14.18 -11.21
N GLU A 178 -4.86 -14.57 -11.51
CA GLU A 178 -5.99 -14.53 -10.54
C GLU A 178 -5.90 -15.58 -9.44
N THR A 179 -4.91 -16.50 -9.51
CA THR A 179 -4.73 -17.56 -8.52
C THR A 179 -4.35 -16.98 -7.15
N GLN A 180 -5.23 -17.22 -6.17
CA GLN A 180 -4.91 -17.05 -4.74
C GLN A 180 -3.84 -18.06 -4.36
N ASN A 181 -2.58 -17.69 -4.48
CA ASN A 181 -1.51 -18.52 -3.95
C ASN A 181 -1.61 -18.51 -2.42
N SER A 182 -1.80 -19.69 -1.84
CA SER A 182 -1.70 -19.98 -0.41
C SER A 182 -0.28 -19.71 0.08
N SER A 183 0.09 -18.44 0.19
CA SER A 183 1.39 -18.00 0.70
C SER A 183 1.26 -17.83 2.21
N GLY A 184 1.67 -18.88 2.92
CA GLY A 184 1.65 -18.98 4.38
C GLY A 184 2.39 -20.22 4.90
N GLU A 185 2.76 -21.18 4.05
CA GLU A 185 3.65 -22.27 4.44
C GLU A 185 5.10 -21.77 4.43
N LEU A 186 5.78 -21.92 5.56
CA LEU A 186 7.23 -21.77 5.67
C LEU A 186 7.88 -22.80 4.75
N GLU A 187 8.56 -22.36 3.70
CA GLU A 187 9.46 -23.23 2.94
C GLU A 187 10.64 -23.60 3.85
N LEU A 188 10.57 -24.79 4.44
CA LEU A 188 11.71 -25.43 5.09
C LEU A 188 12.60 -26.00 3.97
N PHE A 189 13.63 -25.25 3.60
CA PHE A 189 14.73 -25.73 2.76
C PHE A 189 15.60 -26.75 3.49
#